data_AF-A0A817N9R5-F1
#
_entry.id   AF-A0A817N9R5-F1
#
_cell.length_a   1.000
_cell.length_b   1.000
_cell.length_c   1.000
_cell.angle_alpha   90.00
_cell.angle_beta   90.00
_cell.angle_gamma   90.00
#
_symmetry.space_group_name_H-M   'P 1'
#
loop_
_entity.id
_entity.type
_entity.pdbx_description
1 polymer ?
#
loop_
_entity_poly.entity_id
_entity_poly.type
_entity_poly.pdbx_seq_one_letter_code
_entity_poly.pdbx_strand_id
1 'polypeptide(L)'
;TEQGILAGYYSFHQLSKAPGTATLMISQVTQGEPKSLREIVKLQSITGGQGLLKCFCKGQCTTKRCKCKQSNVLCNSRCHNSTTCKNK
;
A
#
# COMPACT_ATOMS: atom_id res chain seq x y z
N THR A 1 -12.71 -9.51 -1.60
CA THR A 1 -12.29 -8.41 -0.72
C THR A 1 -13.02 -7.15 -1.15
N GLU A 2 -12.97 -6.04 -0.40
CA GLU A 2 -13.58 -4.77 -0.83
C GLU A 2 -13.10 -4.34 -2.23
N GLN A 3 -11.83 -4.63 -2.54
CA GLN A 3 -11.15 -4.27 -3.78
C GLN A 3 -11.41 -5.23 -4.96
N GLY A 4 -12.17 -6.30 -4.74
CA GLY A 4 -12.64 -7.23 -5.78
C GLY A 4 -12.50 -8.72 -5.43
N ILE A 5 -12.73 -9.56 -6.44
CA ILE A 5 -12.62 -11.03 -6.37
C ILE A 5 -11.15 -11.43 -6.56
N LEU A 6 -10.67 -12.39 -5.77
CA LEU A 6 -9.31 -12.93 -5.93
C LEU A 6 -9.26 -13.92 -7.10
N ALA A 7 -8.24 -13.78 -7.94
CA ALA A 7 -7.96 -14.71 -9.02
C ALA A 7 -7.33 -16.01 -8.48
N GLY A 8 -7.91 -17.14 -8.87
CA GLY A 8 -7.42 -18.47 -8.54
C GLY A 8 -8.20 -19.18 -7.43
N TYR A 9 -7.89 -20.46 -7.26
CA TYR A 9 -8.45 -21.30 -6.20
C TYR A 9 -7.50 -21.35 -5.02
N TYR A 10 -8.02 -21.11 -3.83
CA TYR A 10 -7.27 -21.15 -2.57
C TYR A 10 -7.86 -22.23 -1.68
N SER A 11 -6.99 -23.08 -1.14
CA SER A 11 -7.38 -24.04 -0.12
C SER A 11 -7.73 -23.31 1.18
N PHE A 12 -8.60 -23.92 1.98
CA PHE A 12 -9.01 -23.34 3.27
C PHE A 12 -7.82 -23.00 4.17
N HIS A 13 -6.77 -23.82 4.18
CA HIS A 13 -5.57 -23.59 5.00
C HIS A 13 -4.73 -22.38 4.55
N GLN A 14 -4.87 -21.91 3.30
CA GLN A 14 -4.18 -20.72 2.81
C GLN A 14 -4.88 -19.42 3.21
N LEU A 15 -6.10 -19.51 3.76
CA LEU A 15 -6.91 -18.36 4.12
C LEU A 15 -7.22 -18.39 5.62
N SER A 16 -7.11 -17.23 6.25
CA SER A 16 -7.59 -17.01 7.61
C SER A 16 -8.87 -16.18 7.55
N LYS A 17 -9.84 -16.50 8.41
CA LYS A 17 -11.01 -15.64 8.58
C LYS A 17 -10.54 -14.27 9.09
N ALA A 18 -11.11 -13.20 8.54
CA ALA A 18 -10.83 -11.86 9.03
C ALA A 18 -11.22 -11.76 10.51
N PRO A 19 -10.39 -11.13 11.37
CA PRO A 19 -10.72 -10.96 12.78
C PRO A 19 -11.91 -10.00 12.96
N GLY A 20 -12.84 -10.35 13.86
CA GLY A 20 -14.00 -9.54 14.23
C GLY A 20 -15.26 -9.75 13.37
N THR A 21 -16.14 -8.74 13.34
CA THR A 21 -17.40 -8.72 12.57
C THR A 21 -17.23 -8.19 11.15
N ALA A 22 -15.99 -8.16 10.64
CA ALA A 22 -15.67 -7.66 9.31
C ALA A 22 -16.11 -8.65 8.22
N THR A 23 -17.42 -8.81 8.06
CA THR A 23 -18.06 -9.51 6.94
C THR A 23 -18.48 -8.50 5.90
N LEU A 24 -17.99 -8.67 4.68
CA LEU A 24 -18.40 -7.85 3.55
C LEU A 24 -19.71 -8.38 2.98
N MET A 25 -20.66 -7.50 2.73
CA MET A 25 -21.81 -7.84 1.89
C MET A 25 -21.38 -7.89 0.42
N ILE A 26 -22.09 -8.69 -0.39
CA ILE A 26 -21.80 -8.83 -1.82
C ILE A 26 -21.86 -7.47 -2.55
N SER A 27 -22.72 -6.56 -2.10
CA SER A 27 -22.83 -5.20 -2.63
C SER A 27 -21.61 -4.30 -2.36
N GLN A 28 -20.82 -4.62 -1.34
CA GLN A 28 -19.61 -3.86 -0.97
C GLN A 28 -18.36 -4.35 -1.72
N VAL A 29 -18.48 -5.45 -2.47
CA VAL A 29 -17.40 -5.97 -3.28
C VAL A 29 -17.50 -5.35 -4.67
N THR A 30 -16.42 -4.71 -5.10
CA THR A 30 -16.31 -4.25 -6.49
C THR A 30 -16.43 -5.46 -7.43
N GLN A 31 -17.58 -5.59 -8.10
CA GLN A 31 -17.81 -6.66 -9.06
C GLN A 31 -17.07 -6.31 -10.36
N GLY A 32 -16.22 -7.23 -10.81
CA GLY A 32 -15.37 -7.05 -11.98
C GLY A 32 -14.42 -8.23 -12.15
N GLU A 33 -13.50 -8.13 -13.11
CA GLU A 33 -12.52 -9.17 -13.38
C GLU A 33 -11.73 -9.56 -12.12
N PRO A 34 -11.49 -10.86 -11.89
CA PRO A 34 -10.74 -11.32 -10.74
C PRO A 34 -9.30 -10.78 -10.78
N LYS A 35 -8.82 -10.28 -9.65
CA LYS A 35 -7.49 -9.68 -9.49
C LYS A 35 -6.57 -10.61 -8.71
N SER A 36 -5.28 -10.60 -9.06
CA SER A 36 -4.27 -11.34 -8.30
C SER A 36 -4.10 -10.78 -6.87
N LEU A 37 -3.59 -11.60 -5.96
CA LEU A 37 -3.25 -11.16 -4.59
C LEU A 37 -2.36 -9.92 -4.60
N ARG A 38 -1.37 -9.86 -5.51
CA ARG A 38 -0.44 -8.71 -5.60
C ARG A 38 -1.16 -7.42 -5.98
N GLU A 39 -2.13 -7.47 -6.89
CA GLU A 39 -2.90 -6.30 -7.31
C GLU A 39 -3.81 -5.81 -6.18
N ILE A 40 -4.49 -6.73 -5.49
CA ILE A 40 -5.34 -6.37 -4.35
C ILE A 40 -4.51 -5.74 -3.24
N VAL A 41 -3.36 -6.33 -2.89
CA VAL A 41 -2.45 -5.76 -1.88
C VAL A 41 -1.92 -4.40 -2.33
N LYS A 42 -1.63 -4.22 -3.62
CA LYS A 42 -1.19 -2.93 -4.17
C LYS A 42 -2.26 -1.85 -4.02
N LEU A 43 -3.54 -2.17 -4.24
CA LEU A 43 -4.67 -1.25 -4.08
C LEU A 43 -4.91 -0.89 -2.61
N GLN A 44 -4.74 -1.85 -1.70
CA GLN A 44 -4.89 -1.61 -0.25
C GLN A 44 -3.66 -0.93 0.38
N SER A 45 -2.51 -1.02 -0.28
CA SER A 45 -1.26 -0.47 0.24
C SER A 45 -1.20 1.04 0.04
N ILE A 46 -1.02 1.77 1.14
CA ILE A 46 -0.71 3.21 1.15
C ILE A 46 0.50 3.53 0.25
N THR A 47 1.42 2.57 0.09
CA THR A 47 2.67 2.73 -0.66
C THR A 47 2.69 2.00 -2.01
N GLY A 48 1.55 1.52 -2.50
CA GLY A 48 1.47 0.85 -3.81
C GLY A 48 2.15 -0.53 -3.88
N GLY A 49 2.16 -1.28 -2.78
CA GLY A 49 2.44 -2.73 -2.79
C GLY A 49 3.87 -3.16 -2.49
N GLN A 50 4.86 -2.26 -2.54
CA GLN A 50 6.25 -2.59 -2.17
C GLN A 50 6.56 -2.45 -0.67
N GLY A 51 5.57 -2.04 0.14
CA GLY A 51 5.65 -2.00 1.60
C GLY A 51 6.59 -0.93 2.20
N LEU A 52 7.42 -0.27 1.41
CA LEU A 52 8.36 0.75 1.88
C LEU A 52 8.38 1.96 0.95
N LEU A 53 7.94 3.11 1.45
CA LEU A 53 8.13 4.39 0.78
C LEU A 53 9.44 5.03 1.25
N LYS A 54 10.47 5.01 0.40
CA LYS A 54 11.73 5.73 0.63
C LYS A 54 12.06 6.64 -0.55
N CYS A 55 12.48 7.86 -0.28
CA CYS A 55 13.07 8.71 -1.32
C CYS A 55 14.58 8.43 -1.46
N PHE A 56 15.12 8.70 -2.64
CA PHE A 56 16.55 8.60 -2.93
C PHE A 56 17.21 9.99 -3.00
N CYS A 57 16.60 10.98 -2.36
CA CYS A 57 17.11 12.33 -2.34
C CYS A 57 18.43 12.38 -1.55
N LYS A 58 19.45 13.06 -2.11
CA LYS A 58 20.73 13.29 -1.41
C LYS A 58 20.71 14.56 -0.54
N GLY A 59 19.84 15.51 -0.86
CA GLY A 59 19.73 16.81 -0.19
C GLY A 59 18.33 17.06 0.40
N GLN A 60 17.94 18.34 0.47
CA GLN A 60 16.67 18.76 1.04
C GLN A 60 15.47 18.37 0.16
N CYS A 61 14.49 17.68 0.74
CA CYS A 61 13.25 17.29 0.05
C CYS A 61 12.23 18.44 -0.02
N THR A 62 12.49 19.45 -0.83
CA THR A 62 11.57 20.61 -0.97
C THR A 62 10.60 20.47 -2.15
N THR A 63 11.02 19.81 -3.21
CA THR A 63 10.25 19.71 -4.46
C THR A 63 9.59 18.34 -4.62
N LYS A 64 8.63 18.23 -5.54
CA LYS A 64 7.99 16.97 -5.93
C LYS A 64 8.94 15.97 -6.63
N ARG A 65 10.24 16.30 -6.79
CA ARG A 65 11.28 15.31 -7.13
C ARG A 65 11.50 14.29 -6.01
N CYS A 66 11.16 14.64 -4.78
CA CYS A 66 11.11 13.70 -3.67
C CYS A 66 9.85 12.82 -3.77
N LYS A 67 10.02 11.50 -3.86
CA LYS A 67 8.91 10.53 -3.88
C LYS A 67 8.01 10.63 -2.65
N CYS A 68 8.58 10.90 -1.48
CA CYS A 68 7.81 11.10 -0.24
C CYS A 68 6.92 12.33 -0.37
N LYS A 69 7.48 13.49 -0.75
CA LYS A 69 6.72 14.72 -0.97
C LYS A 69 5.66 14.57 -2.06
N GLN A 70 5.99 13.90 -3.16
CA GLN A 70 5.05 13.63 -4.26
C GLN A 70 3.85 12.79 -3.79
N SER A 71 4.10 11.84 -2.89
CA SER A 71 3.06 10.99 -2.31
C SER A 71 2.40 11.62 -1.07
N ASN A 72 2.67 12.91 -0.79
CA ASN A 72 2.22 13.62 0.41
C ASN A 72 2.59 12.93 1.74
N VAL A 73 3.74 12.24 1.79
CA VAL A 73 4.26 11.55 2.98
C VAL A 73 5.55 12.25 3.46
N LEU A 74 5.73 12.32 4.77
CA LEU A 74 6.93 12.85 5.41
C LEU A 74 8.10 11.84 5.33
N CYS A 75 9.31 12.33 5.14
CA CYS A 75 10.52 11.52 5.14
C CYS A 75 10.86 11.11 6.58
N ASN A 76 11.01 9.82 6.81
CA ASN A 76 11.48 9.27 8.07
C ASN A 76 12.99 8.91 8.01
N SER A 77 13.50 8.28 9.07
CA SER A 77 14.89 7.85 9.19
C SER A 77 15.36 6.93 8.05
N ARG A 78 14.47 6.21 7.35
CA ARG A 78 14.84 5.35 6.22
C ARG A 78 15.20 6.12 4.95
N CYS A 79 14.76 7.37 4.85
CA CYS A 79 15.10 8.27 3.75
C CYS A 79 16.40 9.02 4.03
N HIS A 80 16.51 9.53 5.26
CA HIS A 80 17.61 10.36 5.70
C HIS A 80 17.95 10.01 7.15
N ASN A 81 19.17 9.51 7.37
CA ASN A 81 19.61 9.15 8.72
C ASN A 81 19.91 10.40 9.56
N SER A 82 20.70 11.35 9.01
CA SER A 82 21.28 12.46 9.77
C SER A 82 21.32 13.80 9.02
N THR A 83 20.83 13.86 7.77
CA THR A 83 20.76 15.11 7.01
C THR A 83 19.53 15.95 7.38
N THR A 84 19.68 17.27 7.35
CA THR A 84 18.57 18.23 7.55
C THR A 84 17.59 18.14 6.37
N CYS A 85 16.60 17.26 6.47
CA CYS A 85 15.51 17.15 5.51
C CYS A 85 14.43 18.18 5.82
N LYS A 86 13.95 18.90 4.79
CA LYS A 86 12.84 19.86 4.90
C LYS A 86 11.44 19.26 4.78
N ASN A 87 11.33 17.97 4.47
CA ASN A 87 10.07 17.22 4.43
C ASN A 87 10.13 16.11 5.48
N LYS A 88 10.29 16.49 6.74
CA LYS A 88 10.36 15.57 7.88
C LYS A 88 9.06 15.59 8.66
#